data_AF-A0A838HKG8-F1
#
_entry.id   AF-A0A838HKG8-F1
#
_cell.length_a   1.000
_cell.length_b   1.000
_cell.length_c   1.000
_cell.angle_alpha   90.00
_cell.angle_beta   90.00
_cell.angle_gamma   90.00
#
_symmetry.space_group_name_H-M   'P 1'
#
loop_
_entity.id
_entity.type
_entity.pdbx_description
1 polymer ?
#
loop_
_entity_poly.entity_id
_entity_poly.type
_entity_poly.pdbx_seq_one_letter_code
_entity_poly.pdbx_strand_id
1 'polypeptide(L)'
;MTSNPYADFPAAPPGIAEWEDLLIRFELGPRIAATVLEEIPAERWSDAGRPGAWSPREHLAHLAASEAELEAGLRALQSGEPLGGRAPEPGPGLEPARYLDEYTRLRGRNFGAVQRRGVDVWGWSAPHPEWGTVTVYQLLSAAVRHDGHHIRRIREAC
;
A
#
# COMPACT_ATOMS: atom_id res chain seq x y z
N MET A 1 -19.55 4.26 10.14
CA MET A 1 -18.29 3.79 10.74
C MET A 1 -17.55 3.02 9.66
N THR A 2 -16.32 3.41 9.35
CA THR A 2 -15.43 2.67 8.46
C THR A 2 -15.04 1.35 9.12
N SER A 3 -15.04 0.25 8.37
CA SER A 3 -14.60 -1.05 8.90
C SER A 3 -13.12 -1.01 9.24
N ASN A 4 -12.71 -1.59 10.37
CA ASN A 4 -11.30 -1.72 10.72
C ASN A 4 -10.55 -2.54 9.64
N PRO A 5 -9.61 -1.94 8.87
CA PRO A 5 -8.93 -2.64 7.79
C PRO A 5 -7.93 -3.70 8.29
N TYR A 6 -7.67 -3.77 9.59
CA TYR A 6 -6.74 -4.71 10.22
C TYR A 6 -7.42 -5.93 10.83
N ALA A 7 -8.75 -5.91 10.98
CA ALA A 7 -9.50 -6.91 11.73
C ALA A 7 -9.41 -8.34 11.14
N ASP A 8 -9.13 -8.44 9.84
CA ASP A 8 -9.04 -9.74 9.13
C ASP A 8 -7.66 -10.40 9.25
N PHE A 9 -6.68 -9.73 9.87
CA PHE A 9 -5.31 -10.20 9.94
C PHE A 9 -4.91 -10.50 11.39
N PRO A 10 -4.23 -11.64 11.65
CA PRO A 10 -3.70 -11.93 12.97
C PRO A 10 -2.65 -10.88 13.39
N ALA A 11 -2.40 -10.74 14.69
CA ALA A 11 -1.44 -9.76 15.19
C ALA A 11 0.02 -10.09 14.82
N ALA A 12 0.33 -11.36 14.56
CA ALA A 12 1.66 -11.82 14.17
C ALA A 12 1.55 -12.77 12.97
N PRO A 13 2.61 -12.91 12.15
CA PRO A 13 2.65 -13.94 11.13
C PRO A 13 2.51 -15.33 11.77
N PRO A 14 1.79 -16.27 11.13
CA PRO A 14 1.73 -17.67 11.60
C PRO A 14 3.10 -18.36 11.68
N GLY A 15 4.05 -17.92 10.85
CA GLY A 15 5.41 -18.45 10.78
C GLY A 15 6.30 -17.63 9.85
N ILE A 16 7.57 -18.06 9.75
CA ILE A 16 8.56 -17.40 8.88
C ILE A 16 8.16 -17.50 7.40
N ALA A 17 7.59 -18.63 6.98
CA ALA A 17 7.16 -18.82 5.60
C ALA A 17 6.06 -17.83 5.19
N GLU A 18 5.04 -17.63 6.04
CA GLU A 18 3.98 -16.66 5.78
C GLU A 18 4.50 -15.22 5.79
N TRP A 19 5.48 -14.93 6.63
CA TRP A 19 6.16 -13.65 6.65
C TRP A 19 6.95 -13.39 5.36
N GLU A 20 7.74 -14.35 4.91
CA GLU A 20 8.51 -14.26 3.67
C GLU A 20 7.59 -14.11 2.45
N ASP A 21 6.51 -14.90 2.38
CA ASP A 21 5.52 -14.79 1.32
C ASP A 21 4.82 -13.42 1.32
N LEU A 22 4.47 -12.88 2.49
CA LEU A 22 3.94 -11.52 2.61
C LEU A 22 4.94 -10.49 2.08
N LEU A 23 6.23 -10.61 2.45
CA LEU A 23 7.27 -9.68 1.99
C LEU A 23 7.50 -9.76 0.49
N ILE A 24 7.43 -10.95 -0.12
CA ILE A 24 7.51 -11.13 -1.57
C ILE A 24 6.35 -10.41 -2.24
N ARG A 25 5.11 -10.66 -1.80
CA ARG A 25 3.93 -9.99 -2.35
C ARG A 25 3.99 -8.48 -2.19
N PHE A 26 4.48 -8.01 -1.05
CA PHE A 26 4.73 -6.61 -0.79
C PHE A 26 5.79 -6.03 -1.74
N GLU A 27 6.93 -6.68 -1.95
CA GLU A 27 7.93 -6.18 -2.90
C GLU A 27 7.40 -6.13 -4.35
N LEU A 28 6.58 -7.11 -4.74
CA LEU A 28 6.12 -7.27 -6.12
C LEU A 28 5.01 -6.31 -6.54
N GLY A 29 4.30 -5.64 -5.62
CA GLY A 29 3.18 -4.74 -5.92
C GLY A 29 3.42 -3.78 -7.10
N PRO A 30 4.51 -2.98 -7.10
CA PRO A 30 4.83 -2.09 -8.21
C PRO A 30 5.10 -2.78 -9.54
N ARG A 31 5.72 -3.97 -9.54
CA ARG A 31 5.96 -4.75 -10.77
C ARG A 31 4.64 -5.28 -11.36
N ILE A 32 3.74 -5.74 -10.49
CA ILE A 32 2.40 -6.18 -10.90
C ILE A 32 1.62 -4.98 -11.45
N ALA A 33 1.65 -3.83 -10.78
CA ALA A 33 1.03 -2.60 -11.25
C ALA A 33 1.55 -2.25 -12.65
N ALA A 34 2.88 -2.16 -12.83
CA ALA A 34 3.51 -1.84 -14.10
C ALA A 34 3.02 -2.74 -15.26
N THR A 35 2.92 -4.04 -15.03
CA THR A 35 2.40 -5.00 -16.03
C THR A 35 0.97 -4.67 -16.45
N VAL A 36 0.10 -4.30 -15.50
CA VAL A 36 -1.28 -3.89 -15.81
C VAL A 36 -1.31 -2.55 -16.56
N LEU A 37 -0.41 -1.62 -16.25
CA LEU A 37 -0.39 -0.30 -16.90
C LEU A 37 -0.04 -0.38 -18.39
N GLU A 38 0.75 -1.37 -18.79
CA GLU A 38 1.10 -1.62 -20.20
C GLU A 38 -0.12 -2.00 -21.06
N GLU A 39 -1.19 -2.50 -20.44
CA GLU A 39 -2.43 -2.89 -21.11
C GLU A 39 -3.40 -1.71 -21.33
N ILE A 40 -3.14 -0.53 -20.74
CA ILE A 40 -4.08 0.61 -20.72
C ILE A 40 -3.84 1.56 -21.92
N PRO A 41 -4.83 1.75 -22.81
CA PRO A 41 -4.75 2.75 -23.88
C PRO A 41 -4.58 4.18 -23.33
N ALA A 42 -3.82 5.02 -24.02
CA ALA A 42 -3.47 6.38 -23.60
C ALA A 42 -4.73 7.22 -23.24
N GLU A 43 -5.80 7.06 -24.01
CA GLU A 43 -7.07 7.75 -23.87
C GLU A 43 -7.90 7.31 -22.65
N ARG A 44 -7.62 6.13 -22.07
CA ARG A 44 -8.37 5.57 -20.94
C ARG A 44 -7.84 6.00 -19.58
N TRP A 45 -6.65 6.59 -19.51
CA TRP A 45 -6.02 6.98 -18.25
C TRP A 45 -6.83 7.94 -17.40
N SER A 46 -7.64 8.78 -18.03
CA SER A 46 -8.52 9.76 -17.36
C SER A 46 -9.99 9.33 -17.35
N ASP A 47 -10.31 8.14 -17.87
CA ASP A 47 -11.68 7.64 -17.93
C ASP A 47 -12.01 6.89 -16.64
N ALA A 48 -12.86 7.47 -15.80
CA ALA A 48 -13.36 6.85 -14.58
C ALA A 48 -14.47 5.80 -14.84
N GLY A 49 -14.97 5.69 -16.07
CA GLY A 49 -16.03 4.78 -16.49
C GLY A 49 -17.43 5.12 -15.97
N ARG A 50 -17.55 5.80 -14.82
CA ARG A 50 -18.81 6.30 -14.26
C ARG A 50 -18.61 7.51 -13.34
N PRO A 51 -19.64 8.36 -13.16
CA PRO A 51 -19.58 9.48 -12.22
C PRO A 51 -19.20 9.03 -10.80
N GLY A 52 -18.22 9.72 -10.20
CA GLY A 52 -17.77 9.50 -8.83
C GLY A 52 -16.85 8.29 -8.62
N ALA A 53 -16.50 7.54 -9.68
CA ALA A 53 -15.41 6.57 -9.63
C ALA A 53 -14.06 7.25 -9.86
N TRP A 54 -12.98 6.53 -9.54
CA TRP A 54 -11.63 6.95 -9.88
C TRP A 54 -11.22 6.37 -11.23
N SER A 55 -10.50 7.17 -12.00
CA SER A 55 -9.78 6.76 -13.20
C SER A 55 -8.55 5.90 -12.87
N PRO A 56 -7.99 5.18 -13.85
CA PRO A 56 -6.71 4.49 -13.69
C PRO A 56 -5.59 5.38 -13.12
N ARG A 57 -5.50 6.63 -13.59
CA ARG A 57 -4.50 7.59 -13.12
C ARG A 57 -4.69 7.93 -11.65
N GLU A 58 -5.93 8.15 -11.20
CA GLU A 58 -6.23 8.45 -9.80
C GLU A 58 -5.93 7.25 -8.89
N HIS A 59 -6.24 6.03 -9.31
CA HIS A 59 -5.86 4.82 -8.58
C HIS A 59 -4.33 4.69 -8.43
N LEU A 60 -3.57 4.95 -9.49
CA LEU A 60 -2.10 4.89 -9.44
C LEU A 60 -1.50 6.01 -8.59
N ALA A 61 -2.04 7.24 -8.70
CA ALA A 61 -1.66 8.36 -7.86
C ALA A 61 -1.87 8.05 -6.36
N HIS A 62 -3.01 7.45 -6.04
CA HIS A 62 -3.34 7.02 -4.69
C HIS A 62 -2.41 5.91 -4.15
N LEU A 63 -2.02 4.94 -4.98
CA LEU A 63 -1.04 3.92 -4.58
C LEU A 63 0.31 4.56 -4.21
N ALA A 64 0.79 5.52 -5.00
CA ALA A 64 2.01 6.26 -4.69
C ALA A 64 1.87 7.05 -3.37
N ALA A 65 0.72 7.70 -3.14
CA ALA A 65 0.43 8.44 -1.92
C ALA A 65 0.42 7.53 -0.67
N SER A 66 -0.23 6.38 -0.80
CA SER A 66 -0.42 5.41 0.28
C SER A 66 0.92 4.86 0.78
N GLU A 67 1.95 4.80 -0.06
CA GLU A 67 3.29 4.41 0.39
C GLU A 67 3.93 5.42 1.35
N ALA A 68 3.63 6.71 1.22
CA ALA A 68 4.11 7.73 2.16
C ALA A 68 3.43 7.58 3.53
N GLU A 69 2.13 7.24 3.53
CA GLU A 69 1.38 6.89 4.75
C GLU A 69 1.93 5.63 5.39
N LEU A 70 2.20 4.60 4.58
CA LEU A 70 2.82 3.36 5.03
C LEU A 70 4.19 3.62 5.65
N GLU A 71 5.02 4.46 5.04
CA GLU A 71 6.33 4.84 5.58
C GLU A 71 6.21 5.50 6.95
N ALA A 72 5.25 6.41 7.12
CA ALA A 72 4.95 7.02 8.41
C ALA A 72 4.44 5.99 9.44
N GLY A 73 3.56 5.08 9.02
CA GLY A 73 3.04 4.00 9.84
C GLY A 73 4.14 3.05 10.32
N LEU A 74 5.06 2.65 9.43
CA LEU A 74 6.22 1.83 9.78
C LEU A 74 7.11 2.50 10.82
N ARG A 75 7.35 3.82 10.70
CA ARG A 75 8.08 4.59 11.71
C ARG A 75 7.37 4.59 13.07
N ALA A 76 6.06 4.83 13.07
CA ALA A 76 5.24 4.84 14.29
C ALA A 76 5.23 3.46 14.97
N LEU A 77 5.06 2.38 14.21
CA LEU A 77 5.15 0.99 14.71
C LEU A 77 6.51 0.67 15.32
N GLN A 78 7.59 1.18 14.71
CA GLN A 78 8.95 1.00 15.21
C GLN A 78 9.19 1.76 16.52
N SER A 79 8.64 2.97 16.67
CA SER A 79 8.81 3.80 17.86
C SER A 79 7.77 3.57 18.95
N GLY A 80 6.69 2.85 18.65
CA GLY A 80 5.53 2.70 19.55
C GLY A 80 4.63 3.94 19.64
N GLU A 81 4.86 4.94 18.79
CA GLU A 81 4.06 6.16 18.75
C GLU A 81 2.71 5.90 18.08
N PRO A 82 1.65 6.66 18.40
CA PRO A 82 0.34 6.46 17.78
C PRO A 82 0.38 6.55 16.25
N LEU A 83 -0.34 5.63 15.60
CA LEU A 83 -0.63 5.73 14.17
C LEU A 83 -1.51 6.96 13.92
N GLY A 84 -1.13 7.79 12.95
CA GLY A 84 -1.91 8.96 12.61
C GLY A 84 -1.36 9.73 11.42
N GLY A 85 -2.19 10.65 10.92
CA GLY A 85 -1.88 11.47 9.75
C GLY A 85 -2.27 10.75 8.45
N ARG A 86 -3.01 11.47 7.61
CA ARG A 86 -3.22 11.09 6.21
C ARG A 86 -2.21 11.89 5.38
N ALA A 87 -1.48 11.22 4.49
CA ALA A 87 -0.68 11.96 3.54
C ALA A 87 -1.63 12.69 2.59
N PRO A 88 -1.31 13.92 2.16
CA PRO A 88 -2.07 14.54 1.10
C PRO A 88 -1.99 13.66 -0.14
N GLU A 89 -3.15 13.31 -0.72
CA GLU A 89 -3.17 12.63 -2.00
C GLU A 89 -2.58 13.57 -3.07
N PRO A 90 -1.62 13.11 -3.89
CA PRO A 90 -1.15 13.89 -5.00
C PRO A 90 -2.30 14.05 -5.99
N GLY A 91 -2.61 15.30 -6.37
CA GLY A 91 -3.62 15.57 -7.39
C GLY A 91 -3.24 14.90 -8.73
N PRO A 92 -4.21 14.56 -9.61
CA PRO A 92 -4.03 13.71 -10.80
C PRO A 92 -3.28 14.37 -11.98
N GLY A 93 -2.48 15.41 -11.70
CA GLY A 93 -1.85 16.25 -12.71
C GLY A 93 -0.54 15.71 -13.28
N LEU A 94 0.00 14.59 -12.76
CA LEU A 94 1.24 13.99 -13.28
C LEU A 94 0.94 12.90 -14.31
N GLU A 95 1.94 12.65 -15.17
CA GLU A 95 1.94 11.50 -16.06
C GLU A 95 1.95 10.18 -15.28
N PRO A 96 1.20 9.16 -15.70
CA PRO A 96 1.12 7.87 -15.00
C PRO A 96 2.48 7.25 -14.65
N ALA A 97 3.45 7.33 -15.56
CA ALA A 97 4.81 6.84 -15.34
C ALA A 97 5.47 7.46 -14.09
N ARG A 98 5.19 8.73 -13.78
CA ARG A 98 5.75 9.41 -12.60
C ARG A 98 5.16 8.86 -11.31
N TYR A 99 3.88 8.51 -11.29
CA TYR A 99 3.28 7.86 -10.12
C TYR A 99 3.82 6.44 -9.92
N LEU A 100 4.01 5.68 -11.01
CA LEU A 100 4.62 4.35 -10.92
C LEU A 100 6.07 4.42 -10.41
N ASP A 101 6.86 5.37 -10.90
CA ASP A 101 8.23 5.60 -10.44
C ASP A 101 8.26 5.90 -8.94
N GLU A 102 7.37 6.80 -8.47
CA GLU A 102 7.28 7.17 -7.07
C GLU A 102 6.81 5.99 -6.20
N TYR A 103 5.78 5.27 -6.64
CA TYR A 103 5.31 4.06 -5.98
C TYR A 103 6.42 3.01 -5.83
N THR A 104 7.16 2.74 -6.91
CA THR A 104 8.29 1.80 -6.94
C THR A 104 9.40 2.24 -5.98
N ARG A 105 9.75 3.53 -6.02
CA ARG A 105 10.82 4.11 -5.19
C ARG A 105 10.46 4.02 -3.70
N LEU A 106 9.25 4.42 -3.33
CA LEU A 106 8.78 4.38 -1.94
C LEU A 106 8.66 2.94 -1.44
N ARG A 107 8.07 2.04 -2.24
CA ARG A 107 7.97 0.62 -1.91
C ARG A 107 9.33 0.00 -1.64
N GLY A 108 10.34 0.29 -2.47
CA GLY A 108 11.71 -0.20 -2.26
C GLY A 108 12.31 0.28 -0.93
N ARG A 109 12.05 1.53 -0.52
CA ARG A 109 12.49 2.04 0.79
C ARG A 109 11.77 1.34 1.93
N ASN A 110 10.44 1.23 1.86
CA ASN A 110 9.60 0.60 2.86
C ASN A 110 9.95 -0.88 3.05
N PHE A 111 10.10 -1.61 1.93
CA PHE A 111 10.56 -2.99 1.93
C PHE A 111 11.94 -3.12 2.59
N GLY A 112 12.90 -2.29 2.20
CA GLY A 112 14.25 -2.32 2.78
C GLY A 112 14.27 -2.04 4.28
N ALA A 113 13.37 -1.17 4.79
CA ALA A 113 13.26 -0.87 6.22
C ALA A 113 12.84 -2.10 7.04
N VAL A 114 11.95 -2.91 6.48
CA VAL A 114 11.41 -4.12 7.12
C VAL A 114 12.33 -5.33 6.90
N GLN A 115 12.70 -5.60 5.65
CA GLN A 115 13.47 -6.79 5.25
C GLN A 115 14.81 -6.90 5.99
N ARG A 116 15.57 -5.80 6.12
CA ARG A 116 16.90 -5.81 6.77
C ARG A 116 16.87 -6.21 8.26
N ARG A 117 15.70 -6.10 8.90
CA ARG A 117 15.51 -6.41 10.32
C ARG A 117 15.05 -7.85 10.55
N GLY A 118 14.63 -8.57 9.51
CA GLY A 118 14.17 -9.96 9.64
C GLY A 118 13.02 -10.11 10.63
N VAL A 119 13.11 -11.09 11.53
CA VAL A 119 12.07 -11.40 12.52
C VAL A 119 11.95 -10.35 13.64
N ASP A 120 12.93 -9.45 13.82
CA ASP A 120 12.90 -8.44 14.88
C ASP A 120 11.71 -7.48 14.73
N VAL A 121 11.23 -7.28 13.50
CA VAL A 121 10.08 -6.41 13.24
C VAL A 121 8.77 -6.98 13.77
N TRP A 122 8.69 -8.28 14.06
CA TRP A 122 7.44 -8.91 14.50
C TRP A 122 6.91 -8.32 15.81
N GLY A 123 7.79 -7.71 16.63
CA GLY A 123 7.41 -6.98 17.84
C GLY A 123 6.93 -5.55 17.60
N TRP A 124 7.02 -5.02 16.38
CA TRP A 124 6.63 -3.64 16.08
C TRP A 124 5.11 -3.49 16.13
N SER A 125 4.65 -2.55 16.94
CA SER A 125 3.24 -2.24 17.14
C SER A 125 3.04 -0.81 17.60
N ALA A 126 1.86 -0.27 17.34
CA ALA A 126 1.48 1.09 17.69
C ALA A 126 -0.02 1.18 17.97
N PRO A 127 -0.46 2.09 18.86
CA PRO A 127 -1.89 2.33 19.04
C PRO A 127 -2.47 3.12 17.86
N HIS A 128 -3.63 2.71 17.36
CA HIS A 128 -4.46 3.46 16.43
C HIS A 128 -5.65 4.08 17.19
N PRO A 129 -5.97 5.38 16.98
CA PRO A 129 -7.03 6.06 17.72
C PRO A 129 -8.40 5.37 17.67
N GLU A 130 -8.72 4.74 16.54
CA GLU A 130 -10.03 4.11 16.32
C GLU A 130 -10.02 2.58 16.43
N TRP A 131 -8.87 1.94 16.22
CA TRP A 131 -8.82 0.50 15.92
C TRP A 131 -7.97 -0.32 16.90
N GLY A 132 -7.49 0.32 17.97
CA GLY A 132 -6.67 -0.32 18.97
C GLY A 132 -5.23 -0.54 18.48
N THR A 133 -4.54 -1.52 19.05
CA THR A 133 -3.15 -1.81 18.68
C THR A 133 -3.08 -2.46 17.31
N VAL A 134 -2.23 -1.90 16.45
CA VAL A 134 -1.93 -2.42 15.11
C VAL A 134 -0.48 -2.89 15.11
N THR A 135 -0.22 -4.03 14.49
CA THR A 135 1.13 -4.58 14.33
C THR A 135 1.68 -4.39 12.92
N VAL A 136 2.99 -4.54 12.75
CA VAL A 136 3.61 -4.49 11.40
C VAL A 136 3.04 -5.52 10.45
N TYR A 137 2.70 -6.72 10.95
CA TYR A 137 2.14 -7.77 10.12
C TYR A 137 0.76 -7.38 9.59
N GLN A 138 -0.09 -6.81 10.45
CA GLN A 138 -1.40 -6.31 10.04
C GLN A 138 -1.28 -5.14 9.06
N LEU A 139 -0.37 -4.20 9.31
CA LEU A 139 -0.17 -3.04 8.43
C LEU A 139 0.28 -3.48 7.02
N LEU A 140 1.29 -4.36 6.93
CA LEU A 140 1.78 -4.85 5.65
C LEU A 140 0.76 -5.74 4.93
N SER A 141 0.03 -6.58 5.67
CA SER A 141 -1.06 -7.39 5.09
C SER A 141 -2.17 -6.52 4.52
N ALA A 142 -2.53 -5.44 5.23
CA ALA A 142 -3.50 -4.47 4.75
C ALA A 142 -2.98 -3.72 3.51
N ALA A 143 -1.70 -3.35 3.47
CA ALA A 143 -1.08 -2.71 2.31
C ALA A 143 -1.11 -3.62 1.07
N VAL A 144 -0.73 -4.90 1.20
CA VAL A 144 -0.78 -5.86 0.08
C VAL A 144 -2.21 -6.07 -0.42
N ARG A 145 -3.19 -6.16 0.48
CA ARG A 145 -4.61 -6.24 0.10
C ARG A 145 -5.09 -4.97 -0.60
N HIS A 146 -4.65 -3.81 -0.13
CA HIS A 146 -4.98 -2.51 -0.70
C HIS A 146 -4.40 -2.36 -2.11
N ASP A 147 -3.14 -2.73 -2.32
CA ASP A 147 -2.52 -2.81 -3.64
C ASP A 147 -3.38 -3.62 -4.62
N GLY A 148 -3.71 -4.86 -4.21
CA GLY A 148 -4.50 -5.77 -5.03
C GLY A 148 -5.88 -5.21 -5.39
N HIS A 149 -6.52 -4.47 -4.47
CA HIS A 149 -7.77 -3.79 -4.76
C HIS A 149 -7.61 -2.76 -5.88
N HIS A 150 -6.64 -1.85 -5.76
CA HIS A 150 -6.46 -0.76 -6.71
C HIS A 150 -5.92 -1.23 -8.06
N ILE A 151 -4.97 -2.17 -8.08
CA ILE A 151 -4.46 -2.77 -9.32
C ILE A 151 -5.60 -3.47 -10.08
N ARG A 152 -6.48 -4.19 -9.38
CA ARG A 152 -7.67 -4.79 -10.02
C ARG A 152 -8.59 -3.73 -10.62
N ARG A 153 -8.82 -2.61 -9.92
CA ARG A 153 -9.64 -1.49 -10.44
C ARG A 153 -9.04 -0.86 -11.69
N ILE A 154 -7.73 -0.66 -11.70
CA ILE A 154 -6.99 -0.18 -12.87
C ILE A 154 -7.21 -1.13 -14.06
N ARG A 155 -7.09 -2.45 -13.83
CA ARG A 155 -7.31 -3.46 -14.87
C ARG A 155 -8.74 -3.48 -15.40
N GLU A 156 -9.74 -3.33 -14.52
CA GLU A 156 -11.16 -3.27 -14.89
C GLU A 156 -11.51 -2.07 -15.78
N ALA A 157 -10.64 -1.06 -15.85
CA ALA A 157 -10.83 0.15 -16.65
C ALA A 157 -10.15 0.08 -18.05
N CYS A 158 -9.43 -1.00 -18.35
CA CYS A 158 -8.96 -1.33 -19.70
C CYS A 158 -10.18 -1.66 -20.58
#